data_AF-A0A7Y7NQ42-F1
#
_entry.id   AF-A0A7Y7NQ42-F1
#
_cell.length_a   1.000
_cell.length_b   1.000
_cell.length_c   1.000
_cell.angle_alpha   90.00
_cell.angle_beta   90.00
_cell.angle_gamma   90.00
#
_symmetry.space_group_name_H-M   'P 1'
#
loop_
_entity.id
_entity.type
_entity.pdbx_description
1 polymer ?
#
loop_
_entity_poly.entity_id
_entity_poly.type
_entity_poly.pdbx_seq_one_letter_code
_entity_poly.pdbx_strand_id
1 'polypeptide(L)'
;MAKKSVEEVKQLIDMGKEKGFLTYEEVNDLLPPDIVSSEQIDDVMSMFGEMEIEIVDSVQKVKIPKVKLDLDDEEESEGEQEEQEFEPGALGRTSDPVRMYLREMGSVSLLTREGEVEIAKRIEDGERDVAGVILNTPITLKEMVALGDRLRKFQINGSDISKEVEEEELEEGEEDHQRNRMLEIMDEIRDIDIRMDAIVEAQDADALSEADSALLIAEKDQLKLRLAELVKSLRLKDRHVEKISLRLKELSGKVDRILKEITDFEREAAVTAGVFSAVLTDPDRQRGACSVVVASLKLAEEDSARIEKRLIALEKKLHKVEDESGFKACELSRALTAVVQGESRAKLAKSELVEANLRLVVSIAKKYTNRGLQFLDLIQEGNIGLMKAVDKFEYQRGYKFSTYATWWIRQAITRAIADQARTIRIPVHMIETINKLIRTSRQLVQEIGREPSPEEIAERMQLPLDKVRKVLKIAKEPISLETPIGEEEDSHLGDFIEDKGVVSPLEAVIKANLTEQTARVLATLTPREEKVLRMRFGIGEKSDHTLEEVGQDFEVTRERIRQIEAKALRKLRHPSRAKKLKSFVE
;
A
#
# COMPACT_ATOMS: atom_id res chain seq x y z
N MET A 1 11.23 -19.40 46.46
CA MET A 1 10.77 -18.00 46.53
C MET A 1 9.29 -17.88 46.17
N ALA A 2 8.80 -18.49 45.08
CA ALA A 2 7.37 -18.48 44.70
C ALA A 2 6.33 -19.03 45.72
N LYS A 3 6.73 -19.77 46.76
CA LYS A 3 5.81 -20.21 47.82
C LYS A 3 5.52 -19.13 48.87
N LYS A 4 6.46 -18.19 49.09
CA LYS A 4 6.30 -17.09 50.04
C LYS A 4 5.36 -15.99 49.52
N SER A 5 5.50 -15.64 48.23
CA SER A 5 4.66 -14.63 47.58
C SER A 5 3.17 -15.00 47.55
N VAL A 6 2.85 -16.29 47.43
CA VAL A 6 1.46 -16.78 47.45
C VAL A 6 0.87 -16.82 48.88
N GLU A 7 1.71 -16.98 49.91
CA GLU A 7 1.27 -16.91 51.30
C GLU A 7 0.98 -15.46 51.72
N GLU A 8 1.80 -14.49 51.27
CA GLU A 8 1.64 -13.07 51.55
C GLU A 8 0.37 -12.48 50.90
N VAL A 9 0.09 -12.83 49.63
CA VAL A 9 -1.15 -12.42 48.95
C VAL A 9 -2.39 -13.05 49.58
N LYS A 10 -2.29 -14.29 50.08
CA LYS A 10 -3.41 -14.92 50.81
C LYS A 10 -3.69 -14.25 52.15
N GLN A 11 -2.65 -13.82 52.87
CA GLN A 11 -2.81 -13.05 54.10
C GLN A 11 -3.50 -11.71 53.84
N LEU A 12 -3.18 -11.03 52.74
CA LEU A 12 -3.88 -9.82 52.31
C LEU A 12 -5.37 -10.08 52.03
N ILE A 13 -5.71 -11.16 51.33
CA ILE A 13 -7.11 -11.53 51.04
C ILE A 13 -7.87 -11.84 52.34
N ASP A 14 -7.26 -12.57 53.28
CA ASP A 14 -7.88 -12.92 54.55
C ASP A 14 -8.09 -11.65 55.42
N MET A 15 -7.09 -10.75 55.47
CA MET A 15 -7.22 -9.45 56.15
C MET A 15 -8.29 -8.55 55.51
N GLY A 16 -8.34 -8.50 54.18
CA GLY A 16 -9.35 -7.75 53.43
C GLY A 16 -10.76 -8.29 53.62
N LYS A 17 -10.93 -9.62 53.73
CA LYS A 17 -12.22 -10.26 54.05
C LYS A 17 -12.68 -10.04 55.49
N GLU A 18 -11.75 -9.98 56.44
CA GLU A 18 -12.08 -9.69 57.84
C GLU A 18 -12.44 -8.22 58.07
N LYS A 19 -11.72 -7.29 57.43
CA LYS A 19 -11.95 -5.85 57.58
C LYS A 19 -13.04 -5.31 56.65
N GLY A 20 -13.30 -5.96 55.52
CA GLY A 20 -14.18 -5.47 54.45
C GLY A 20 -13.58 -4.33 53.62
N PHE A 21 -12.37 -3.87 53.95
CA PHE A 21 -11.62 -2.85 53.22
C PHE A 21 -10.11 -3.01 53.45
N LEU A 22 -9.30 -2.52 52.51
CA LEU A 22 -7.82 -2.47 52.59
C LEU A 22 -7.35 -1.06 52.24
N THR A 23 -6.27 -0.57 52.85
CA THR A 23 -5.70 0.74 52.46
C THR A 23 -4.61 0.58 51.41
N TYR A 24 -4.39 1.61 50.58
CA TYR A 24 -3.30 1.61 49.59
C TYR A 24 -1.93 1.38 50.23
N GLU A 25 -1.70 1.91 51.43
CA GLU A 25 -0.46 1.68 52.20
C GLU A 25 -0.34 0.21 52.64
N GLU A 26 -1.41 -0.41 53.15
CA GLU A 26 -1.42 -1.82 53.58
C GLU A 26 -1.21 -2.77 52.38
N VAL A 27 -1.75 -2.43 51.21
CA VAL A 27 -1.55 -3.20 49.97
C VAL A 27 -0.10 -3.05 49.49
N ASN A 28 0.46 -1.84 49.49
CA ASN A 28 1.81 -1.59 49.00
C ASN A 28 2.92 -2.18 49.91
N ASP A 29 2.71 -2.17 51.23
CA ASP A 29 3.69 -2.71 52.19
C ASP A 29 3.77 -4.24 52.20
N LEU A 30 2.68 -4.92 51.84
CA LEU A 30 2.56 -6.39 51.90
C LEU A 30 2.62 -7.05 50.52
N LEU A 31 2.61 -6.27 49.43
CA LEU A 31 2.83 -6.81 48.09
C LEU A 31 4.30 -7.27 47.93
N PRO A 32 4.53 -8.46 47.36
CA PRO A 32 5.89 -8.94 47.11
C PRO A 32 6.67 -7.95 46.23
N PRO A 33 7.95 -7.68 46.50
CA PRO A 33 8.80 -6.78 45.71
C PRO A 33 9.04 -7.27 44.27
N ASP A 34 8.60 -8.48 43.94
CA ASP A 34 8.63 -9.05 42.59
C ASP A 34 7.49 -8.49 41.68
N ILE A 35 6.47 -7.84 42.24
CA ILE A 35 5.37 -7.20 41.49
C ILE A 35 5.64 -5.70 41.39
N VAL A 36 6.34 -5.29 40.33
CA VAL A 36 6.79 -3.90 40.15
C VAL A 36 6.01 -3.18 39.03
N SER A 37 5.26 -3.91 38.20
CA SER A 37 4.57 -3.33 37.05
C SER A 37 3.14 -2.89 37.38
N SER A 38 2.75 -1.69 36.92
CA SER A 38 1.41 -1.11 37.11
C SER A 38 0.29 -2.05 36.66
N GLU A 39 0.49 -2.83 35.60
CA GLU A 39 -0.51 -3.78 35.08
C GLU A 39 -0.75 -4.97 36.02
N GLN A 40 0.31 -5.51 36.64
CA GLN A 40 0.15 -6.58 37.62
C GLN A 40 -0.50 -6.07 38.90
N ILE A 41 -0.26 -4.80 39.25
CA ILE A 41 -0.95 -4.14 40.35
C ILE A 41 -2.43 -3.98 39.98
N ASP A 42 -2.77 -3.54 38.77
CA ASP A 42 -4.15 -3.40 38.28
C ASP A 42 -4.89 -4.75 38.21
N ASP A 43 -4.23 -5.83 37.80
CA ASP A 43 -4.78 -7.20 37.82
C ASP A 43 -5.09 -7.66 39.26
N VAL A 44 -4.19 -7.34 40.22
CA VAL A 44 -4.40 -7.64 41.64
C VAL A 44 -5.52 -6.76 42.23
N MET A 45 -5.60 -5.48 41.86
CA MET A 45 -6.69 -4.58 42.26
C MET A 45 -8.03 -5.07 41.70
N SER A 46 -8.07 -5.52 40.45
CA SER A 46 -9.26 -6.10 39.83
C SER A 46 -9.70 -7.39 40.54
N MET A 47 -8.74 -8.23 40.92
CA MET A 47 -9.00 -9.44 41.72
C MET A 47 -9.56 -9.12 43.11
N PHE A 48 -9.12 -8.03 43.77
CA PHE A 48 -9.71 -7.57 45.03
C PHE A 48 -11.14 -7.03 44.84
N GLY A 49 -11.40 -6.33 43.74
CA GLY A 49 -12.74 -5.89 43.35
C GLY A 49 -13.71 -7.05 43.12
N GLU A 50 -13.27 -8.13 42.47
CA GLU A 50 -14.07 -9.36 42.28
C GLU A 50 -14.40 -10.08 43.60
N MET A 51 -13.56 -9.89 44.64
CA MET A 51 -13.77 -10.46 45.97
C MET A 51 -14.50 -9.51 46.94
N GLU A 52 -15.08 -8.40 46.44
CA GLU A 52 -15.82 -7.39 47.22
C GLU A 52 -14.97 -6.71 48.31
N ILE A 53 -13.66 -6.57 48.12
CA ILE A 53 -12.78 -5.87 49.07
C ILE A 53 -12.53 -4.45 48.54
N GLU A 54 -13.04 -3.44 49.24
CA GLU A 54 -12.93 -2.05 48.83
C GLU A 54 -11.57 -1.46 49.25
N ILE A 55 -10.84 -0.84 48.30
CA ILE A 55 -9.52 -0.26 48.58
C ILE A 55 -9.68 1.25 48.77
N VAL A 56 -9.21 1.77 49.91
CA VAL A 56 -9.41 3.16 50.34
C VAL A 56 -8.06 3.85 50.61
N ASP A 57 -7.91 5.12 50.19
CA ASP A 57 -6.65 5.88 50.40
C ASP A 57 -6.27 6.06 51.88
N SER A 58 -7.25 6.09 52.78
CA SER A 58 -7.01 6.23 54.23
C SER A 58 -8.25 5.82 55.04
N VAL A 59 -8.02 5.35 56.28
CA VAL A 59 -9.07 4.89 57.22
C VAL A 59 -10.13 5.97 57.53
N GLN A 60 -9.84 7.24 57.19
CA GLN A 60 -10.74 8.38 57.41
C GLN A 60 -11.84 8.53 56.36
N LYS A 61 -11.87 7.72 55.29
CA LYS A 61 -12.94 7.73 54.26
C LYS A 61 -14.11 6.77 54.55
N VAL A 62 -14.46 6.52 55.82
CA VAL A 62 -15.79 5.95 56.15
C VAL A 62 -16.80 7.10 56.19
N LYS A 63 -17.76 7.09 55.26
CA LYS A 63 -18.76 8.16 55.07
C LYS A 63 -19.55 8.46 56.36
N ILE A 64 -19.29 9.63 56.97
CA ILE A 64 -20.25 10.35 57.81
C ILE A 64 -20.51 11.71 57.13
N PRO A 65 -21.78 12.13 56.94
CA PRO A 65 -22.08 13.34 56.17
C PRO A 65 -22.03 14.60 57.04
N LYS A 66 -21.27 15.62 56.60
CA LYS A 66 -21.60 17.07 56.67
C LYS A 66 -20.53 17.97 56.01
N VAL A 67 -20.86 18.48 54.82
CA VAL A 67 -20.88 19.91 54.39
C VAL A 67 -19.81 20.85 55.01
N LYS A 68 -18.81 21.36 54.25
CA LYS A 68 -18.82 22.60 53.39
C LYS A 68 -17.39 23.09 52.96
N LEU A 69 -17.31 23.57 51.72
CA LEU A 69 -16.52 24.68 51.11
C LEU A 69 -14.99 24.56 50.82
N ASP A 70 -14.71 24.57 49.51
CA ASP A 70 -13.76 25.34 48.68
C ASP A 70 -12.37 25.74 49.22
N LEU A 71 -11.34 25.50 48.40
CA LEU A 71 -10.52 26.52 47.71
C LEU A 71 -9.42 25.88 46.84
N ASP A 72 -9.16 26.52 45.70
CA ASP A 72 -8.09 26.27 44.72
C ASP A 72 -6.69 26.29 45.34
N ASP A 73 -5.74 25.55 44.74
CA ASP A 73 -4.44 26.09 44.31
C ASP A 73 -3.72 25.11 43.37
N GLU A 74 -3.27 25.66 42.24
CA GLU A 74 -2.34 25.10 41.27
C GLU A 74 -0.94 24.98 41.90
N GLU A 75 -0.22 23.87 41.70
CA GLU A 75 1.23 23.91 41.52
C GLU A 75 1.69 22.81 40.54
N GLU A 76 2.26 23.27 39.43
CA GLU A 76 3.06 22.48 38.49
C GLU A 76 4.29 21.90 39.19
N SER A 77 4.58 20.62 38.95
CA SER A 77 5.86 20.01 39.26
C SER A 77 6.41 19.34 38.01
N GLU A 78 7.38 20.02 37.40
CA GLU A 78 8.28 19.49 36.38
C GLU A 78 9.10 18.33 36.99
N GLY A 79 8.81 17.10 36.57
CA GLY A 79 9.61 15.92 36.87
C GLY A 79 10.48 15.53 35.67
N GLU A 80 11.79 15.73 35.81
CA GLU A 80 12.84 15.28 34.90
C GLU A 80 12.70 13.76 34.63
N GLN A 81 12.66 13.37 33.35
CA GLN A 81 12.66 11.96 32.95
C GLN A 81 14.10 11.41 33.04
N GLU A 82 14.37 10.62 34.08
CA GLU A 82 15.54 9.75 34.11
C GLU A 82 15.41 8.64 33.05
N GLU A 83 16.44 8.51 32.21
CA GLU A 83 16.61 7.40 31.27
C GLU A 83 16.87 6.10 32.04
N GLN A 84 15.83 5.30 32.27
CA GLN A 84 16.00 3.91 32.73
C GLN A 84 16.34 2.99 31.55
N GLU A 85 17.56 2.46 31.56
CA GLU A 85 17.98 1.31 30.73
C GLU A 85 17.12 0.09 31.09
N PHE A 86 16.35 -0.42 30.12
CA PHE A 86 15.58 -1.65 30.28
C PHE A 86 16.49 -2.88 30.14
N GLU A 87 16.82 -3.53 31.26
CA GLU A 87 17.30 -4.91 31.25
C GLU A 87 16.17 -5.89 30.88
N PRO A 88 16.43 -6.94 30.08
CA PRO A 88 15.42 -7.90 29.68
C PRO A 88 15.14 -8.89 30.82
N GLY A 89 14.19 -8.54 31.70
CA GLY A 89 13.60 -9.45 32.69
C GLY A 89 12.73 -10.54 32.06
N ALA A 90 12.77 -11.73 32.65
CA ALA A 90 12.26 -13.00 32.10
C ALA A 90 10.72 -13.17 32.13
N LEU A 91 10.22 -13.86 31.10
CA LEU A 91 8.96 -14.65 31.02
C LEU A 91 7.72 -14.12 31.79
N GLY A 92 7.23 -12.94 31.42
CA GLY A 92 5.83 -12.55 31.60
C GLY A 92 5.09 -12.56 30.25
N ARG A 93 3.87 -13.10 30.19
CA ARG A 93 2.95 -12.91 29.05
C ARG A 93 2.44 -11.48 29.08
N THR A 94 3.21 -10.52 28.56
CA THR A 94 2.74 -9.14 28.37
C THR A 94 1.77 -9.10 27.19
N SER A 95 0.60 -8.51 27.39
CA SER A 95 -0.45 -8.32 26.37
C SER A 95 -0.19 -7.14 25.44
N ASP A 96 0.69 -6.21 25.83
CA ASP A 96 1.04 -5.02 25.05
C ASP A 96 1.89 -5.37 23.80
N PRO A 97 1.37 -5.13 22.58
CA PRO A 97 2.11 -5.37 21.35
C PRO A 97 3.40 -4.53 21.24
N VAL A 98 3.47 -3.35 21.87
CA VAL A 98 4.67 -2.49 21.85
C VAL A 98 5.81 -3.19 22.57
N ARG A 99 5.56 -3.69 23.78
CA ARG A 99 6.57 -4.44 24.56
C ARG A 99 7.01 -5.72 23.86
N MET A 100 6.08 -6.45 23.23
CA MET A 100 6.42 -7.63 22.43
C MET A 100 7.40 -7.28 21.31
N TYR A 101 7.10 -6.23 20.55
CA TYR A 101 7.95 -5.75 19.46
C TYR A 101 9.34 -5.28 19.94
N LEU A 102 9.39 -4.48 21.01
CA LEU A 102 10.67 -4.00 21.57
C LEU A 102 11.55 -5.15 22.08
N ARG A 103 10.95 -6.20 22.65
CA ARG A 103 11.67 -7.40 23.11
C ARG A 103 12.25 -8.20 21.94
N GLU A 104 11.47 -8.44 20.89
CA GLU A 104 11.94 -9.15 19.70
C GLU A 104 13.05 -8.37 19.00
N MET A 105 12.88 -7.07 18.82
CA MET A 105 13.92 -6.18 18.30
C MET A 105 15.17 -6.18 19.18
N GLY A 106 15.00 -6.25 20.50
CA GLY A 106 16.07 -6.31 21.48
C GLY A 106 17.00 -7.52 21.32
N SER A 107 16.51 -8.62 20.73
CA SER A 107 17.28 -9.86 20.55
C SER A 107 18.36 -9.78 19.47
N VAL A 108 18.22 -8.90 18.49
CA VAL A 108 19.17 -8.74 17.38
C VAL A 108 20.32 -7.83 17.79
N SER A 109 21.57 -8.20 17.54
CA SER A 109 22.74 -7.38 17.89
C SER A 109 22.86 -6.12 17.01
N LEU A 110 23.51 -5.09 17.54
CA LEU A 110 23.84 -3.90 16.77
C LEU A 110 24.97 -4.21 15.77
N LEU A 111 24.84 -3.68 14.56
CA LEU A 111 25.83 -3.86 13.50
C LEU A 111 26.94 -2.81 13.58
N THR A 112 28.18 -3.21 13.28
CA THR A 112 29.29 -2.28 13.08
C THR A 112 29.30 -1.74 11.66
N ARG A 113 30.03 -0.64 11.41
CA ARG A 113 30.21 -0.10 10.04
C ARG A 113 30.78 -1.14 9.07
N GLU A 114 31.68 -2.00 9.54
CA GLU A 114 32.26 -3.05 8.71
C GLU A 114 31.22 -4.12 8.38
N GLY A 115 30.38 -4.50 9.36
CA GLY A 115 29.25 -5.39 9.14
C GLY A 115 28.23 -4.82 8.15
N GLU A 116 27.93 -3.50 8.21
CA GLU A 116 27.05 -2.84 7.24
C GLU A 116 27.57 -3.02 5.80
N VAL A 117 28.88 -2.84 5.61
CA VAL A 117 29.53 -2.98 4.31
C VAL A 117 29.57 -4.43 3.85
N GLU A 118 29.79 -5.38 4.75
CA GLU A 118 29.79 -6.81 4.43
C GLU A 118 28.41 -7.29 3.97
N ILE A 119 27.35 -6.89 4.68
CA ILE A 119 25.99 -7.22 4.29
C ILE A 119 25.63 -6.54 2.96
N ALA A 120 26.01 -5.27 2.76
CA ALA A 120 25.78 -4.57 1.50
C ALA A 120 26.48 -5.26 0.32
N LYS A 121 27.71 -5.78 0.50
CA LYS A 121 28.40 -6.59 -0.50
C LYS A 121 27.69 -7.91 -0.78
N ARG A 122 27.20 -8.60 0.25
CA ARG A 122 26.40 -9.84 0.08
C ARG A 122 25.11 -9.59 -0.72
N ILE A 123 24.46 -8.44 -0.51
CA ILE A 123 23.29 -8.02 -1.30
C ILE A 123 23.72 -7.80 -2.76
N GLU A 124 24.77 -7.01 -3.00
CA GLU A 124 25.26 -6.73 -4.36
C GLU A 124 25.69 -8.00 -5.10
N ASP A 125 26.38 -8.92 -4.43
CA ASP A 125 26.80 -10.19 -5.02
C ASP A 125 25.59 -11.07 -5.38
N GLY A 126 24.57 -11.13 -4.52
CA GLY A 126 23.33 -11.85 -4.82
C GLY A 126 22.57 -11.26 -6.00
N GLU A 127 22.46 -9.93 -6.06
CA GLU A 127 21.84 -9.22 -7.19
C GLU A 127 22.67 -9.36 -8.48
N ARG A 128 24.01 -9.37 -8.38
CA ARG A 128 24.92 -9.56 -9.51
C ARG A 128 24.84 -10.97 -10.07
N ASP A 129 24.71 -11.99 -9.23
CA ASP A 129 24.53 -13.38 -9.66
C ASP A 129 23.21 -13.54 -10.43
N VAL A 130 22.13 -12.93 -9.94
CA VAL A 130 20.81 -12.91 -10.62
C VAL A 130 20.90 -12.17 -11.95
N ALA A 131 21.48 -10.97 -11.95
CA ALA A 131 21.66 -10.16 -13.15
C ALA A 131 22.52 -10.89 -14.18
N GLY A 132 23.64 -11.52 -13.78
CA GLY A 132 24.51 -12.25 -14.70
C GLY A 132 23.80 -13.38 -15.46
N VAL A 133 22.85 -14.06 -14.83
CA VAL A 133 22.04 -15.09 -15.49
C VAL A 133 20.97 -14.46 -16.38
N ILE A 134 20.24 -13.46 -15.89
CA ILE A 134 19.11 -12.84 -16.60
C ILE A 134 19.57 -12.06 -17.83
N LEU A 135 20.66 -11.30 -17.72
CA LEU A 135 21.17 -10.43 -18.77
C LEU A 135 21.63 -11.20 -20.01
N ASN A 136 21.98 -12.47 -19.88
CA ASN A 136 22.44 -13.33 -20.96
C ASN A 136 21.30 -14.07 -21.70
N THR A 137 20.03 -13.77 -21.38
CA THR A 137 18.88 -14.48 -21.95
C THR A 137 18.24 -13.71 -23.12
N PRO A 138 17.79 -14.41 -24.18
CA PRO A 138 17.00 -13.82 -25.27
C PRO A 138 15.68 -13.16 -24.81
N ILE A 139 15.17 -13.55 -23.64
CA ILE A 139 13.97 -12.94 -23.04
C ILE A 139 14.24 -11.49 -22.67
N THR A 140 15.43 -11.21 -22.12
CA THR A 140 15.86 -9.85 -21.78
C THR A 140 15.90 -8.97 -23.02
N LEU A 141 16.45 -9.46 -24.13
CA LEU A 141 16.47 -8.75 -25.41
C LEU A 141 15.06 -8.35 -25.88
N LYS A 142 14.13 -9.32 -25.90
CA LYS A 142 12.74 -9.06 -26.29
C LYS A 142 12.07 -8.04 -25.38
N GLU A 143 12.32 -8.08 -24.07
CA GLU A 143 11.80 -7.08 -23.14
C GLU A 143 12.44 -5.70 -23.37
N MET A 144 13.74 -5.63 -23.66
CA MET A 144 14.43 -4.36 -23.96
C MET A 144 13.88 -3.71 -25.23
N VAL A 145 13.68 -4.48 -26.29
CA VAL A 145 13.06 -3.99 -27.54
C VAL A 145 11.65 -3.49 -27.27
N ALA A 146 10.85 -4.23 -26.48
CA ALA A 146 9.50 -3.82 -26.11
C ALA A 146 9.45 -2.58 -25.21
N LEU A 147 10.46 -2.36 -24.36
CA LEU A 147 10.62 -1.12 -23.59
C LEU A 147 11.00 0.03 -24.51
N GLY A 148 11.92 -0.16 -25.45
CA GLY A 148 12.30 0.86 -26.44
C GLY A 148 11.14 1.32 -27.31
N ASP A 149 10.30 0.40 -27.78
CA ASP A 149 9.11 0.74 -28.56
C ASP A 149 8.08 1.52 -27.74
N ARG A 150 7.92 1.20 -26.45
CA ARG A 150 7.02 1.95 -25.54
C ARG A 150 7.58 3.33 -25.21
N LEU A 151 8.89 3.44 -25.02
CA LEU A 151 9.59 4.71 -24.80
C LEU A 151 9.46 5.62 -26.02
N ARG A 152 9.62 5.07 -27.22
CA ARG A 152 9.42 5.78 -28.51
C ARG A 152 7.99 6.26 -28.72
N LYS A 153 7.00 5.54 -28.19
CA LYS A 153 5.56 5.88 -28.23
C LYS A 153 5.11 6.80 -27.10
N PHE A 154 6.02 7.29 -26.24
CA PHE A 154 5.69 8.12 -25.07
C PHE A 154 4.71 7.46 -24.09
N GLN A 155 4.73 6.12 -23.99
CA GLN A 155 3.87 5.39 -23.04
C GLN A 155 4.51 5.21 -21.67
N ILE A 156 5.84 5.29 -21.61
CA ILE A 156 6.65 5.15 -20.39
C ILE A 156 7.73 6.22 -20.38
N ASN A 157 8.16 6.62 -19.18
CA ASN A 157 9.25 7.57 -19.01
C ASN A 157 10.58 6.84 -18.81
N GLY A 158 11.71 7.53 -19.04
CA GLY A 158 13.05 6.97 -18.79
C GLY A 158 13.23 6.53 -17.33
N SER A 159 12.58 7.25 -16.40
CA SER A 159 12.50 6.91 -14.98
C SER A 159 11.89 5.54 -14.74
N ASP A 160 10.92 5.07 -15.54
CA ASP A 160 10.31 3.76 -15.33
C ASP A 160 11.23 2.59 -15.67
N ILE A 161 12.33 2.84 -16.37
CA ILE A 161 13.21 1.82 -16.93
C ILE A 161 14.48 1.67 -16.10
N SER A 162 15.17 2.76 -15.79
CA SER A 162 16.48 2.76 -15.13
C SER A 162 16.41 3.19 -13.66
N LYS A 163 17.30 2.63 -12.83
CA LYS A 163 17.53 3.06 -11.44
C LYS A 163 18.27 4.40 -11.33
N GLU A 164 18.99 4.85 -12.37
CA GLU A 164 19.78 6.10 -12.35
C GLU A 164 18.92 7.37 -12.48
N VAL A 165 17.71 7.23 -13.01
CA VAL A 165 16.81 8.36 -13.26
C VAL A 165 15.94 8.55 -12.02
N GLU A 166 16.43 9.37 -11.09
CA GLU A 166 15.66 9.77 -9.91
C GLU A 166 14.57 10.77 -10.30
N GLU A 167 13.36 10.59 -9.74
CA GLU A 167 12.20 11.47 -9.99
C GLU A 167 12.34 12.88 -9.39
N GLU A 168 13.38 13.14 -8.57
CA GLU A 168 13.43 14.33 -7.72
C GLU A 168 14.29 15.50 -8.27
N GLU A 169 15.06 15.32 -9.36
CA GLU A 169 15.96 16.38 -9.87
C GLU A 169 16.18 16.32 -11.40
N LEU A 170 15.12 16.39 -12.22
CA LEU A 170 15.31 16.65 -13.66
C LEU A 170 14.75 18.02 -14.00
N GLU A 171 15.63 18.93 -14.41
CA GLU A 171 15.22 20.19 -15.02
C GLU A 171 14.48 19.90 -16.34
N GLU A 172 13.51 20.76 -16.70
CA GLU A 172 12.80 20.66 -17.99
C GLU A 172 13.80 20.66 -19.16
N GLY A 173 14.03 19.48 -19.77
CA GLY A 173 14.96 19.26 -20.88
C GLY A 173 15.96 18.12 -20.66
N GLU A 174 16.30 17.78 -19.42
CA GLU A 174 17.21 16.67 -19.12
C GLU A 174 16.55 15.30 -19.37
N GLU A 175 15.24 15.22 -19.17
CA GLU A 175 14.44 14.01 -19.46
C GLU A 175 14.53 13.58 -20.93
N ASP A 176 14.54 14.55 -21.85
CA ASP A 176 14.61 14.28 -23.28
C ASP A 176 16.00 13.77 -23.69
N HIS A 177 17.07 14.33 -23.09
CA HIS A 177 18.42 13.88 -23.37
C HIS A 177 18.65 12.44 -22.87
N GLN A 178 18.18 12.14 -21.65
CA GLN A 178 18.25 10.79 -21.10
C GLN A 178 17.41 9.80 -21.92
N ARG A 179 16.20 10.19 -22.34
CA ARG A 179 15.36 9.37 -23.22
C ARG A 179 16.10 9.02 -24.51
N ASN A 180 16.74 10.00 -25.15
CA ASN A 180 17.48 9.76 -26.38
C ASN A 180 18.68 8.83 -26.17
N ARG A 181 19.46 9.04 -25.11
CA ARG A 181 20.56 8.12 -24.74
C ARG A 181 20.09 6.69 -24.53
N MET A 182 18.94 6.50 -23.87
CA MET A 182 18.37 5.18 -23.64
C MET A 182 17.88 4.54 -24.94
N LEU A 183 17.26 5.32 -25.83
CA LEU A 183 16.85 4.85 -27.15
C LEU A 183 18.04 4.43 -28.00
N GLU A 184 19.15 5.17 -27.98
CA GLU A 184 20.39 4.81 -28.67
C GLU A 184 20.92 3.45 -28.18
N ILE A 185 21.00 3.23 -26.86
CA ILE A 185 21.42 1.95 -26.30
C ILE A 185 20.45 0.82 -26.70
N MET A 186 19.15 1.08 -26.72
CA MET A 186 18.14 0.09 -27.12
C MET A 186 18.17 -0.23 -28.61
N ASP A 187 18.48 0.74 -29.46
CA ASP A 187 18.69 0.53 -30.90
C ASP A 187 19.98 -0.27 -31.16
N GLU A 188 21.07 0.00 -30.43
CA GLU A 188 22.28 -0.84 -30.48
C GLU A 188 21.99 -2.28 -30.05
N ILE A 189 21.21 -2.48 -28.98
CA ILE A 189 20.80 -3.81 -28.50
C ILE A 189 20.00 -4.55 -29.59
N ARG A 190 19.10 -3.84 -30.28
CA ARG A 190 18.28 -4.39 -31.37
C ARG A 190 19.15 -4.80 -32.57
N ASP A 191 20.14 -3.98 -32.93
CA ASP A 191 21.06 -4.30 -34.02
C ASP A 191 21.92 -5.53 -33.71
N ILE A 192 22.34 -5.69 -32.45
CA ILE A 192 23.07 -6.89 -32.00
C ILE A 192 22.18 -8.13 -32.07
N ASP A 193 20.91 -8.03 -31.66
CA ASP A 193 19.93 -9.12 -31.72
C ASP A 193 19.74 -9.62 -33.17
N ILE A 194 19.57 -8.69 -34.12
CA ILE A 194 19.45 -9.03 -35.56
C ILE A 194 20.71 -9.73 -36.07
N ARG A 195 21.91 -9.28 -35.66
CA ARG A 195 23.17 -9.95 -36.03
C ARG A 195 23.30 -11.33 -35.41
N MET A 196 22.87 -11.50 -34.16
CA MET A 196 22.87 -12.80 -33.48
C MET A 196 21.95 -13.79 -34.19
N ASP A 197 20.75 -13.37 -34.59
CA ASP A 197 19.82 -14.20 -35.36
C ASP A 197 20.41 -14.58 -36.73
N ALA A 198 21.05 -13.65 -37.43
CA ALA A 198 21.71 -13.93 -38.71
C ALA A 198 22.84 -14.96 -38.58
N ILE A 199 23.61 -14.93 -37.48
CA ILE A 199 24.65 -15.93 -37.20
C ILE A 199 24.04 -17.31 -36.95
N VAL A 200 22.90 -17.39 -36.23
CA VAL A 200 22.20 -18.65 -36.00
C VAL A 200 21.65 -19.22 -37.31
N GLU A 201 21.04 -18.39 -38.16
CA GLU A 201 20.58 -18.82 -39.49
C GLU A 201 21.73 -19.27 -40.39
N ALA A 202 22.89 -18.61 -40.32
CA ALA A 202 24.08 -19.01 -41.06
C ALA A 202 24.64 -20.36 -40.57
N GLN A 203 24.58 -20.66 -39.27
CA GLN A 203 25.00 -21.95 -38.70
C GLN A 203 24.07 -23.11 -39.09
N ASP A 204 22.78 -22.84 -39.25
CA ASP A 204 21.79 -23.85 -39.69
C ASP A 204 21.86 -24.11 -41.21
N ALA A 205 22.51 -23.24 -41.99
CA ALA A 205 22.76 -23.44 -43.41
C ALA A 205 23.94 -24.40 -43.63
N ASP A 206 23.62 -25.60 -44.10
CA ASP A 206 24.39 -26.86 -44.11
C ASP A 206 25.75 -26.91 -44.88
N ALA A 207 26.58 -25.86 -44.86
CA ALA A 207 27.86 -25.84 -45.61
C ALA A 207 28.93 -24.86 -45.08
N LEU A 208 29.27 -24.90 -43.78
CA LEU A 208 30.38 -24.12 -43.22
C LEU A 208 31.60 -25.01 -42.93
N SER A 209 32.81 -24.51 -43.25
CA SER A 209 34.06 -25.13 -42.84
C SER A 209 34.19 -25.11 -41.30
N GLU A 210 34.84 -26.10 -40.69
CA GLU A 210 35.10 -26.12 -39.24
C GLU A 210 35.74 -24.80 -38.76
N ALA A 211 36.62 -24.21 -39.57
CA ALA A 211 37.27 -22.93 -39.29
C ALA A 211 36.30 -21.73 -39.31
N ASP A 212 35.35 -21.71 -40.26
CA ASP A 212 34.34 -20.66 -40.36
C ASP A 212 33.30 -20.77 -39.25
N SER A 213 32.96 -22.00 -38.82
CA SER A 213 32.10 -22.22 -37.66
C SER A 213 32.74 -21.71 -36.36
N ALA A 214 34.06 -21.90 -36.19
CA ALA A 214 34.79 -21.43 -35.01
C ALA A 214 34.89 -19.90 -34.96
N LEU A 215 35.07 -19.25 -36.12
CA LEU A 215 35.03 -17.79 -36.26
C LEU A 215 33.66 -17.21 -35.89
N LEU A 216 32.57 -17.81 -36.40
CA LEU A 216 31.21 -17.39 -36.09
C LEU A 216 30.85 -17.58 -34.60
N ILE A 217 31.35 -18.65 -33.97
CA ILE A 217 31.18 -18.87 -32.52
C ILE A 217 31.91 -17.78 -31.73
N ALA A 218 33.16 -17.45 -32.09
CA ALA A 218 33.91 -16.39 -31.43
C ALA A 218 33.25 -15.01 -31.60
N GLU A 219 32.72 -14.70 -32.78
CA GLU A 219 31.97 -13.47 -33.03
C GLU A 219 30.67 -13.41 -32.19
N LYS A 220 29.93 -14.52 -32.12
CA LYS A 220 28.74 -14.65 -31.28
C LYS A 220 29.04 -14.40 -29.80
N ASP A 221 30.15 -14.93 -29.29
CA ASP A 221 30.56 -14.74 -27.90
C ASP A 221 31.00 -13.29 -27.62
N GLN A 222 31.66 -12.62 -28.58
CA GLN A 222 31.96 -11.18 -28.47
C GLN A 222 30.70 -10.33 -28.45
N LEU A 223 29.72 -10.62 -29.31
CA LEU A 223 28.44 -9.91 -29.35
C LEU A 223 27.65 -10.11 -28.04
N LYS A 224 27.65 -11.31 -27.48
CA LYS A 224 27.04 -11.60 -26.17
C LYS A 224 27.68 -10.80 -25.03
N LEU A 225 29.02 -10.72 -25.01
CA LEU A 225 29.73 -9.91 -24.01
C LEU A 225 29.39 -8.42 -24.14
N ARG A 226 29.37 -7.91 -25.38
CA ARG A 226 28.99 -6.52 -25.63
C ARG A 226 27.55 -6.23 -25.23
N LEU A 227 26.65 -7.16 -25.51
CA LEU A 227 25.26 -7.07 -25.09
C LEU A 227 25.13 -7.01 -23.57
N ALA A 228 25.83 -7.88 -22.85
CA ALA A 228 25.83 -7.89 -21.40
C ALA A 228 26.32 -6.56 -20.81
N GLU A 229 27.32 -5.92 -21.41
CA GLU A 229 27.79 -4.58 -21.02
C GLU A 229 26.72 -3.50 -21.25
N LEU A 230 26.09 -3.49 -22.42
CA LEU A 230 25.04 -2.52 -22.76
C LEU A 230 23.84 -2.64 -21.83
N VAL A 231 23.34 -3.85 -21.59
CA VAL A 231 22.20 -4.03 -20.69
C VAL A 231 22.59 -3.73 -19.24
N LYS A 232 23.83 -4.04 -18.82
CA LYS A 232 24.34 -3.64 -17.49
C LYS A 232 24.39 -2.12 -17.34
N SER A 233 24.74 -1.39 -18.40
CA SER A 233 24.79 0.08 -18.37
C SER A 233 23.42 0.74 -18.21
N LEU A 234 22.33 0.06 -18.61
CA LEU A 234 20.96 0.57 -18.43
C LEU A 234 20.49 0.55 -16.96
N ARG A 235 21.15 -0.23 -16.08
CA ARG A 235 20.79 -0.42 -14.66
C ARG A 235 19.27 -0.56 -14.46
N LEU A 236 18.70 -1.64 -14.99
CA LEU A 236 17.26 -1.87 -14.97
C LEU A 236 16.67 -1.84 -13.55
N LYS A 237 15.47 -1.26 -13.42
CA LYS A 237 14.67 -1.35 -12.19
C LYS A 237 14.29 -2.80 -11.87
N ASP A 238 14.18 -3.12 -10.57
CA ASP A 238 13.94 -4.48 -10.07
C ASP A 238 12.67 -5.11 -10.66
N ARG A 239 11.62 -4.31 -10.90
CA ARG A 239 10.37 -4.77 -11.52
C ARG A 239 10.58 -5.45 -12.88
N HIS A 240 11.51 -4.95 -13.70
CA HIS A 240 11.79 -5.54 -15.02
C HIS A 240 12.61 -6.82 -14.89
N VAL A 241 13.55 -6.84 -13.95
CA VAL A 241 14.33 -8.05 -13.62
C VAL A 241 13.41 -9.15 -13.10
N GLU A 242 12.50 -8.83 -12.19
CA GLU A 242 11.48 -9.74 -11.67
C GLU A 242 10.56 -10.25 -12.77
N LYS A 243 10.12 -9.40 -13.70
CA LYS A 243 9.28 -9.82 -14.83
C LYS A 243 10.00 -10.87 -15.70
N ILE A 244 11.29 -10.67 -15.97
CA ILE A 244 12.10 -11.63 -16.73
C ILE A 244 12.32 -12.91 -15.91
N SER A 245 12.57 -12.82 -14.60
CA SER A 245 12.74 -13.99 -13.73
C SER A 245 11.45 -14.82 -13.64
N LEU A 246 10.28 -14.18 -13.59
CA LEU A 246 8.97 -14.82 -13.67
C LEU A 246 8.78 -15.55 -15.00
N ARG A 247 9.17 -14.92 -16.11
CA ARG A 247 9.08 -15.55 -17.43
C ARG A 247 9.99 -16.78 -17.56
N LEU A 248 11.21 -16.72 -17.00
CA LEU A 248 12.10 -17.89 -16.93
C LEU A 248 11.49 -19.01 -16.08
N LYS A 249 10.88 -18.68 -14.93
CA LYS A 249 10.15 -19.64 -14.07
C LYS A 249 9.00 -20.30 -14.83
N GLU A 250 8.23 -19.54 -15.62
CA GLU A 250 7.16 -20.09 -16.47
C GLU A 250 7.68 -21.07 -17.52
N LEU A 251 8.79 -20.74 -18.20
CA LEU A 251 9.39 -21.60 -19.22
C LEU A 251 9.95 -22.88 -18.60
N SER A 252 10.63 -22.80 -17.45
CA SER A 252 11.05 -23.99 -16.71
C SER A 252 9.86 -24.86 -16.31
N GLY A 253 8.76 -24.25 -15.84
CA GLY A 253 7.54 -24.98 -15.53
C GLY A 253 6.91 -25.67 -16.75
N LYS A 254 7.10 -25.15 -17.97
CA LYS A 254 6.72 -25.85 -19.21
C LYS A 254 7.65 -27.03 -19.49
N VAL A 255 8.96 -26.88 -19.30
CA VAL A 255 9.94 -27.97 -19.43
C VAL A 255 9.58 -29.11 -18.48
N ASP A 256 9.30 -28.82 -17.20
CA ASP A 256 8.93 -29.82 -16.21
C ASP A 256 7.64 -30.58 -16.59
N ARG A 257 6.66 -29.89 -17.17
CA ARG A 257 5.43 -30.54 -17.68
C ARG A 257 5.73 -31.45 -18.87
N ILE A 258 6.58 -31.01 -19.80
CA ILE A 258 7.00 -31.82 -20.95
C ILE A 258 7.75 -33.07 -20.46
N LEU A 259 8.69 -32.91 -19.53
CA LEU A 259 9.41 -34.05 -18.93
C LEU A 259 8.47 -35.01 -18.20
N LYS A 260 7.45 -34.50 -17.47
CA LYS A 260 6.42 -35.35 -16.88
C LYS A 260 5.60 -36.11 -17.93
N GLU A 261 5.15 -35.42 -18.98
CA GLU A 261 4.45 -36.06 -20.10
C GLU A 261 5.29 -37.17 -20.75
N ILE A 262 6.61 -36.99 -20.85
CA ILE A 262 7.55 -38.00 -21.34
C ILE A 262 7.62 -39.20 -20.37
N THR A 263 7.74 -38.95 -19.06
CA THR A 263 7.79 -40.04 -18.07
C THR A 263 6.49 -40.83 -17.94
N ASP A 264 5.33 -40.17 -18.02
CA ASP A 264 4.04 -40.85 -18.01
C ASP A 264 3.85 -41.68 -19.28
N PHE A 265 4.36 -41.17 -20.40
CA PHE A 265 4.38 -41.90 -21.66
C PHE A 265 5.34 -43.10 -21.66
N GLU A 266 6.52 -42.99 -21.04
CA GLU A 266 7.43 -44.13 -20.81
C GLU A 266 6.73 -45.26 -20.02
N ARG A 267 5.89 -44.90 -19.04
CA ARG A 267 5.07 -45.86 -18.28
C ARG A 267 3.97 -46.48 -19.14
N GLU A 268 3.26 -45.68 -19.94
CA GLU A 268 2.23 -46.17 -20.88
C GLU A 268 2.81 -47.14 -21.92
N ALA A 269 4.01 -46.86 -22.43
CA ALA A 269 4.68 -47.66 -23.46
C ALA A 269 5.46 -48.87 -22.90
N ALA A 270 5.45 -49.10 -21.58
CA ALA A 270 6.20 -50.15 -20.90
C ALA A 270 7.71 -50.19 -21.24
N VAL A 271 8.28 -49.02 -21.55
CA VAL A 271 9.72 -48.86 -21.81
C VAL A 271 10.44 -48.65 -20.47
N THR A 272 11.71 -49.06 -20.39
CA THR A 272 12.55 -48.75 -19.22
C THR A 272 12.50 -47.25 -18.93
N ALA A 273 12.10 -46.89 -17.70
CA ALA A 273 11.97 -45.50 -17.29
C ALA A 273 13.31 -44.76 -17.46
N GLY A 274 13.26 -43.57 -18.04
CA GLY A 274 14.40 -42.67 -18.24
C GLY A 274 15.09 -42.75 -19.61
N VAL A 275 14.71 -43.67 -20.51
CA VAL A 275 15.36 -43.79 -21.83
C VAL A 275 15.08 -42.60 -22.73
N PHE A 276 13.81 -42.17 -22.85
CA PHE A 276 13.45 -41.01 -23.66
C PHE A 276 13.79 -39.71 -22.95
N SER A 277 13.63 -39.66 -21.62
CA SER A 277 14.07 -38.53 -20.81
C SER A 277 15.56 -38.24 -20.99
N ALA A 278 16.44 -39.25 -20.91
CA ALA A 278 17.89 -39.08 -21.07
C ALA A 278 18.27 -38.58 -22.46
N VAL A 279 17.64 -39.11 -23.51
CA VAL A 279 17.91 -38.70 -24.91
C VAL A 279 17.42 -37.28 -25.18
N LEU A 280 16.29 -36.89 -24.60
CA LEU A 280 15.73 -35.55 -24.78
C LEU A 280 16.42 -34.48 -23.93
N THR A 281 17.06 -34.88 -22.84
CA THR A 281 17.85 -33.99 -21.96
C THR A 281 19.34 -33.95 -22.28
N ASP A 282 19.80 -34.78 -23.23
CA ASP A 282 21.18 -34.79 -23.70
C ASP A 282 21.52 -33.43 -24.36
N PRO A 283 22.56 -32.72 -23.89
CA PRO A 283 22.98 -31.47 -24.49
C PRO A 283 23.37 -31.61 -25.97
N ASP A 284 23.90 -32.74 -26.42
CA ASP A 284 24.35 -32.92 -27.81
C ASP A 284 23.29 -33.54 -28.73
N ARG A 285 22.02 -33.48 -28.33
CA ARG A 285 20.90 -34.04 -29.09
C ARG A 285 20.80 -33.44 -30.50
N GLN A 286 20.94 -34.29 -31.51
CA GLN A 286 20.58 -33.98 -32.90
C GLN A 286 19.05 -34.10 -33.11
N ARG A 287 18.49 -33.28 -34.02
CA ARG A 287 17.07 -33.36 -34.40
C ARG A 287 16.75 -34.77 -34.91
N GLY A 288 15.75 -35.40 -34.30
CA GLY A 288 15.36 -36.77 -34.65
C GLY A 288 16.05 -37.87 -33.86
N ALA A 289 16.81 -37.55 -32.80
CA ALA A 289 17.37 -38.58 -31.91
C ALA A 289 16.29 -39.52 -31.33
N CYS A 290 15.07 -39.03 -31.13
CA CYS A 290 13.94 -39.85 -30.68
C CYS A 290 13.48 -40.89 -31.71
N SER A 291 13.53 -40.61 -33.02
CA SER A 291 13.15 -41.61 -34.03
C SER A 291 14.16 -42.75 -34.09
N VAL A 292 15.44 -42.45 -33.89
CA VAL A 292 16.53 -43.45 -33.81
C VAL A 292 16.33 -44.37 -32.60
N VAL A 293 15.96 -43.81 -31.45
CA VAL A 293 15.74 -44.59 -30.22
C VAL A 293 14.47 -45.43 -30.30
N VAL A 294 13.40 -44.91 -30.91
CA VAL A 294 12.18 -45.69 -31.19
C VAL A 294 12.47 -46.84 -32.15
N ALA A 295 13.30 -46.65 -33.17
CA ALA A 295 13.71 -47.73 -34.08
C ALA A 295 14.55 -48.82 -33.38
N SER A 296 15.29 -48.46 -32.32
CA SER A 296 16.08 -49.40 -31.53
C SER A 296 15.26 -50.20 -30.50
N LEU A 297 14.09 -49.71 -30.10
CA LEU A 297 13.14 -50.39 -29.23
C LEU A 297 12.26 -51.31 -30.08
N LYS A 298 12.42 -52.63 -29.93
CA LYS A 298 11.69 -53.67 -30.68
C LYS A 298 10.19 -53.75 -30.28
N LEU A 299 9.43 -52.69 -30.52
CA LEU A 299 8.00 -52.56 -30.26
C LEU A 299 7.17 -52.97 -31.49
N ALA A 300 5.86 -53.21 -31.32
CA ALA A 300 4.94 -53.49 -32.43
C ALA A 300 4.83 -52.28 -33.38
N GLU A 301 4.70 -52.51 -34.70
CA GLU A 301 4.74 -51.46 -35.73
C GLU A 301 3.67 -50.37 -35.55
N GLU A 302 2.46 -50.72 -35.07
CA GLU A 302 1.38 -49.75 -34.82
C GLU A 302 1.65 -48.84 -33.61
N ASP A 303 2.25 -49.41 -32.56
CA ASP A 303 2.62 -48.66 -31.36
C ASP A 303 3.83 -47.76 -31.64
N SER A 304 4.81 -48.24 -32.40
CA SER A 304 6.00 -47.48 -32.83
C SER A 304 5.62 -46.17 -33.55
N ALA A 305 4.73 -46.22 -34.55
CA ALA A 305 4.35 -45.03 -35.32
C ALA A 305 3.53 -44.02 -34.50
N ARG A 306 2.69 -44.50 -33.57
CA ARG A 306 1.95 -43.63 -32.62
C ARG A 306 2.92 -42.96 -31.65
N ILE A 307 3.91 -43.71 -31.18
CA ILE A 307 4.92 -43.26 -30.24
C ILE A 307 5.81 -42.18 -30.86
N GLU A 308 6.29 -42.42 -32.07
CA GLU A 308 7.15 -41.50 -32.81
C GLU A 308 6.46 -40.15 -33.07
N LYS A 309 5.20 -40.15 -33.51
CA LYS A 309 4.45 -38.89 -33.73
C LYS A 309 4.32 -38.06 -32.46
N ARG A 310 4.07 -38.70 -31.32
CA ARG A 310 3.90 -38.01 -30.03
C ARG A 310 5.24 -37.49 -29.50
N LEU A 311 6.31 -38.27 -29.65
CA LEU A 311 7.68 -37.85 -29.31
C LEU A 311 8.14 -36.67 -30.17
N ILE A 312 7.91 -36.68 -31.49
CA ILE A 312 8.23 -35.54 -32.37
C ILE A 312 7.44 -34.29 -31.95
N ALA A 313 6.18 -34.44 -31.54
CA ALA A 313 5.39 -33.31 -31.05
C ALA A 313 5.94 -32.75 -29.73
N LEU A 314 6.37 -33.61 -28.79
CA LEU A 314 7.02 -33.21 -27.55
C LEU A 314 8.40 -32.59 -27.79
N GLU A 315 9.16 -33.16 -28.72
CA GLU A 315 10.47 -32.66 -29.15
C GLU A 315 10.35 -31.24 -29.72
N LYS A 316 9.36 -30.99 -30.59
CA LYS A 316 9.08 -29.64 -31.12
C LYS A 316 8.63 -28.66 -30.03
N LYS A 317 7.81 -29.11 -29.06
CA LYS A 317 7.42 -28.26 -27.92
C LYS A 317 8.62 -27.91 -27.06
N LEU A 318 9.53 -28.87 -26.82
CA LEU A 318 10.75 -28.66 -26.05
C LEU A 318 11.68 -27.69 -26.77
N HIS A 319 11.93 -27.92 -28.06
CA HIS A 319 12.77 -27.04 -28.89
C HIS A 319 12.25 -25.60 -28.92
N LYS A 320 10.92 -25.42 -29.00
CA LYS A 320 10.31 -24.09 -28.90
C LYS A 320 10.60 -23.40 -27.55
N VAL A 321 10.62 -24.14 -26.45
CA VAL A 321 10.94 -23.59 -25.12
C VAL A 321 12.44 -23.29 -25.00
N GLU A 322 13.30 -24.10 -25.62
CA GLU A 322 14.75 -23.87 -25.70
C GLU A 322 15.05 -22.61 -26.52
N ASP A 323 14.41 -22.44 -27.68
CA ASP A 323 14.51 -21.22 -28.50
C ASP A 323 13.97 -19.97 -27.77
N GLU A 324 12.84 -20.10 -27.04
CA GLU A 324 12.26 -18.99 -26.27
C GLU A 324 13.15 -18.59 -25.07
N SER A 325 13.82 -19.55 -24.44
CA SER A 325 14.63 -19.31 -23.23
C SER A 325 16.10 -19.00 -23.51
N GLY A 326 16.61 -19.42 -24.67
CA GLY A 326 18.04 -19.38 -25.00
C GLY A 326 18.90 -20.41 -24.25
N PHE A 327 18.28 -21.31 -23.48
CA PHE A 327 18.95 -22.35 -22.73
C PHE A 327 18.44 -23.73 -23.16
N LYS A 328 19.32 -24.73 -23.11
CA LYS A 328 18.89 -26.12 -23.18
C LYS A 328 18.09 -26.50 -21.93
N ALA A 329 17.19 -27.47 -22.02
CA ALA A 329 16.30 -27.88 -20.93
C ALA A 329 17.01 -28.11 -19.57
N CYS A 330 18.18 -28.76 -19.59
CA CYS A 330 18.97 -29.04 -18.38
C CYS A 330 19.67 -27.78 -17.84
N GLU A 331 20.18 -26.92 -18.73
CA GLU A 331 20.83 -25.67 -18.38
C GLU A 331 19.85 -24.65 -17.80
N LEU A 332 18.61 -24.62 -18.30
CA LEU A 332 17.55 -23.74 -17.81
C LEU A 332 17.25 -23.98 -16.34
N SER A 333 17.16 -25.25 -15.91
CA SER A 333 16.92 -25.60 -14.51
C SER A 333 18.09 -25.19 -13.61
N ARG A 334 19.34 -25.36 -14.08
CA ARG A 334 20.54 -24.91 -13.36
C ARG A 334 20.61 -23.40 -13.24
N ALA A 335 20.35 -22.69 -14.33
CA ALA A 335 20.29 -21.23 -14.39
C ALA A 335 19.20 -20.69 -13.46
N LEU A 336 18.01 -21.28 -13.47
CA LEU A 336 16.92 -20.89 -12.58
C LEU A 336 17.26 -21.16 -11.11
N THR A 337 17.90 -22.29 -10.81
CA THR A 337 18.36 -22.59 -9.44
C THR A 337 19.36 -21.53 -8.96
N ALA A 338 20.29 -21.11 -9.81
CA ALA A 338 21.22 -20.04 -9.50
C ALA A 338 20.51 -18.70 -9.26
N VAL A 339 19.50 -18.35 -10.08
CA VAL A 339 18.67 -17.16 -9.88
C VAL A 339 17.91 -17.22 -8.56
N VAL A 340 17.24 -18.32 -8.25
CA VAL A 340 16.48 -18.48 -6.98
C VAL A 340 17.41 -18.41 -5.77
N GLN A 341 18.59 -19.02 -5.85
CA GLN A 341 19.60 -18.94 -4.80
C GLN A 341 20.16 -17.53 -4.63
N GLY A 342 20.38 -16.80 -5.73
CA GLY A 342 20.79 -15.38 -5.71
C GLY A 342 19.72 -14.48 -5.10
N GLU A 343 18.46 -14.60 -5.55
CA GLU A 343 17.30 -13.89 -5.01
C GLU A 343 17.15 -14.14 -3.50
N SER A 344 17.26 -15.40 -3.07
CA SER A 344 17.17 -15.78 -1.66
C SER A 344 18.32 -15.21 -0.82
N ARG A 345 19.57 -15.29 -1.31
CA ARG A 345 20.74 -14.72 -0.63
C ARG A 345 20.62 -13.21 -0.46
N ALA A 346 20.22 -12.50 -1.52
CA ALA A 346 20.00 -11.05 -1.48
C ALA A 346 18.87 -10.70 -0.50
N LYS A 347 17.75 -11.42 -0.54
CA LYS A 347 16.61 -11.20 0.36
C LYS A 347 16.97 -11.41 1.83
N LEU A 348 17.67 -12.50 2.15
CA LEU A 348 18.12 -12.78 3.52
C LEU A 348 19.08 -11.71 4.02
N ALA A 349 20.03 -11.28 3.19
CA ALA A 349 20.96 -10.20 3.55
C ALA A 349 20.25 -8.85 3.73
N LYS A 350 19.23 -8.53 2.91
CA LYS A 350 18.37 -7.35 3.10
C LYS A 350 17.61 -7.42 4.43
N SER A 351 17.00 -8.56 4.75
CA SER A 351 16.32 -8.78 6.03
C SER A 351 17.27 -8.61 7.22
N GLU A 352 18.47 -9.18 7.15
CA GLU A 352 19.52 -9.05 8.17
C GLU A 352 19.90 -7.56 8.40
N LEU A 353 20.05 -6.78 7.32
CA LEU A 353 20.34 -5.35 7.42
C LEU A 353 19.19 -4.54 8.02
N VAL A 354 17.94 -4.88 7.67
CA VAL A 354 16.73 -4.23 8.22
C VAL A 354 16.61 -4.54 9.71
N GLU A 355 16.70 -5.80 10.11
CA GLU A 355 16.57 -6.27 11.50
C GLU A 355 17.59 -5.60 12.43
N ALA A 356 18.85 -5.50 11.99
CA ALA A 356 19.90 -4.83 12.76
C ALA A 356 19.64 -3.32 12.98
N ASN A 357 18.84 -2.69 12.11
CA ASN A 357 18.57 -1.25 12.12
C ASN A 357 17.16 -0.86 12.62
N LEU A 358 16.34 -1.79 13.10
CA LEU A 358 15.00 -1.49 13.62
C LEU A 358 15.03 -0.49 14.80
N ARG A 359 16.08 -0.52 15.63
CA ARG A 359 16.27 0.45 16.74
C ARG A 359 16.37 1.90 16.26
N LEU A 360 17.00 2.11 15.10
CA LEU A 360 17.10 3.43 14.49
C LEU A 360 15.71 3.98 14.18
N VAL A 361 14.83 3.16 13.61
CA VAL A 361 13.44 3.53 13.31
C VAL A 361 12.70 3.96 14.58
N VAL A 362 12.79 3.16 15.64
CA VAL A 362 12.16 3.48 16.94
C VAL A 362 12.64 4.83 17.47
N SER A 363 13.96 5.09 17.47
CA SER A 363 14.53 6.36 17.94
C SER A 363 14.08 7.58 17.12
N ILE A 364 13.82 7.40 15.82
CA ILE A 364 13.30 8.47 14.95
C ILE A 364 11.79 8.65 15.19
N ALA A 365 11.03 7.56 15.24
CA ALA A 365 9.58 7.55 15.42
C ALA A 365 9.15 8.19 16.75
N LYS A 366 9.95 8.02 17.82
CA LYS A 366 9.72 8.67 19.13
C LYS A 366 9.52 10.19 19.03
N LYS A 367 10.13 10.88 18.06
CA LYS A 367 9.99 12.34 17.87
C LYS A 367 8.65 12.77 17.25
N TYR A 368 7.88 11.80 16.77
CA TYR A 368 6.61 11.99 16.08
C TYR A 368 5.42 11.40 16.84
N THR A 369 5.63 10.94 18.07
CA THR A 369 4.53 10.57 18.97
C THR A 369 3.62 11.79 19.20
N ASN A 370 2.34 11.52 19.46
CA ASN A 370 1.32 12.55 19.72
C ASN A 370 0.99 13.47 18.54
N ARG A 371 1.19 13.00 17.29
CA ARG A 371 0.80 13.73 16.06
C ARG A 371 -0.43 13.14 15.36
N GLY A 372 -1.26 12.42 16.11
CA GLY A 372 -2.52 11.82 15.62
C GLY A 372 -2.42 10.38 15.11
N LEU A 373 -1.23 9.78 15.08
CA LEU A 373 -1.03 8.38 14.72
C LEU A 373 -0.44 7.59 15.91
N GLN A 374 -0.83 6.32 16.06
CA GLN A 374 -0.31 5.45 17.13
C GLN A 374 1.19 5.19 16.95
N PHE A 375 1.91 4.97 18.05
CA PHE A 375 3.34 4.74 18.02
C PHE A 375 3.76 3.51 17.19
N LEU A 376 2.98 2.42 17.23
CA LEU A 376 3.23 1.22 16.42
C LEU A 376 3.12 1.51 14.93
N ASP A 377 2.10 2.25 14.52
CA ASP A 377 1.90 2.62 13.13
C ASP A 377 3.03 3.52 12.61
N LEU A 378 3.51 4.47 13.44
CA LEU A 378 4.69 5.28 13.12
C LEU A 378 5.95 4.41 12.93
N ILE A 379 6.12 3.38 13.77
CA ILE A 379 7.24 2.44 13.62
C ILE A 379 7.09 1.63 12.33
N GLN A 380 5.90 1.13 12.01
CA GLN A 380 5.69 0.33 10.79
C GLN A 380 5.94 1.15 9.52
N GLU A 381 5.43 2.38 9.46
CA GLU A 381 5.68 3.29 8.33
C GLU A 381 7.17 3.67 8.25
N GLY A 382 7.83 3.83 9.40
CA GLY A 382 9.28 3.99 9.47
C GLY A 382 10.06 2.76 8.98
N ASN A 383 9.60 1.54 9.29
CA ASN A 383 10.20 0.28 8.83
C ASN A 383 10.06 0.14 7.31
N ILE A 384 8.93 0.54 6.72
CA ILE A 384 8.74 0.61 5.26
C ILE A 384 9.75 1.61 4.65
N GLY A 385 9.95 2.76 5.29
CA GLY A 385 10.99 3.72 4.89
C GLY A 385 12.40 3.14 4.97
N LEU A 386 12.71 2.38 6.02
CA LEU A 386 13.98 1.70 6.21
C LEU A 386 14.22 0.64 5.13
N MET A 387 13.22 -0.17 4.77
CA MET A 387 13.33 -1.16 3.70
C MET A 387 13.69 -0.49 2.36
N LYS A 388 13.04 0.62 2.03
CA LYS A 388 13.37 1.42 0.83
C LYS A 388 14.80 1.97 0.88
N ALA A 389 15.27 2.37 2.06
CA ALA A 389 16.64 2.82 2.24
C ALA A 389 17.65 1.68 2.01
N VAL A 390 17.36 0.48 2.51
CA VAL A 390 18.19 -0.72 2.29
C VAL A 390 18.31 -1.05 0.81
N ASP A 391 17.20 -1.02 0.06
CA ASP A 391 17.19 -1.32 -1.37
C ASP A 391 18.04 -0.35 -2.20
N LYS A 392 18.17 0.90 -1.74
CA LYS A 392 18.90 1.97 -2.46
C LYS A 392 20.25 2.32 -1.84
N PHE A 393 20.73 1.55 -0.87
CA PHE A 393 21.94 1.92 -0.15
C PHE A 393 23.21 1.61 -0.97
N GLU A 394 24.01 2.64 -1.23
CA GLU A 394 25.31 2.52 -1.91
C GLU A 394 26.47 2.70 -0.94
N TYR A 395 27.07 1.59 -0.49
CA TYR A 395 28.21 1.63 0.44
C TYR A 395 29.46 2.28 -0.17
N GLN A 396 29.57 2.31 -1.50
CA GLN A 396 30.73 2.86 -2.24
C GLN A 396 30.92 4.36 -2.02
N ARG A 397 29.85 5.10 -1.68
CA ARG A 397 29.93 6.54 -1.35
C ARG A 397 30.61 6.80 0.00
N GLY A 398 30.81 5.78 0.83
CA GLY A 398 31.58 5.86 2.08
C GLY A 398 30.84 6.45 3.28
N TYR A 399 29.59 6.91 3.13
CA TYR A 399 28.74 7.35 4.25
C TYR A 399 28.20 6.16 5.06
N LYS A 400 27.89 6.40 6.35
CA LYS A 400 27.26 5.37 7.20
C LYS A 400 25.81 5.14 6.77
N PHE A 401 25.32 3.91 6.93
CA PHE A 401 23.95 3.57 6.56
C PHE A 401 22.92 4.41 7.34
N SER A 402 23.13 4.61 8.64
CA SER A 402 22.23 5.38 9.50
C SER A 402 21.99 6.83 9.02
N THR A 403 23.00 7.50 8.48
CA THR A 403 22.87 8.85 7.92
C THR A 403 21.91 8.87 6.74
N TYR A 404 22.03 7.90 5.85
CA TYR A 404 21.16 7.76 4.67
C TYR A 404 19.75 7.32 5.04
N ALA A 405 19.63 6.27 5.87
CA ALA A 405 18.35 5.70 6.29
C ALA A 405 17.48 6.71 7.05
N THR A 406 18.09 7.60 7.84
CA THR A 406 17.36 8.63 8.61
C THR A 406 16.48 9.50 7.72
N TRP A 407 16.91 9.81 6.49
CA TRP A 407 16.13 10.62 5.55
C TRP A 407 14.87 9.86 5.08
N TRP A 408 15.04 8.63 4.60
CA TRP A 408 13.95 7.77 4.14
C TRP A 408 12.94 7.43 5.23
N ILE A 409 13.42 7.12 6.44
CA ILE A 409 12.56 6.84 7.61
C ILE A 409 11.74 8.08 7.96
N ARG A 410 12.39 9.25 8.04
CA ARG A 410 11.70 10.52 8.35
C ARG A 410 10.65 10.86 7.30
N GLN A 411 10.99 10.68 6.03
CA GLN A 411 10.10 10.97 4.91
C GLN A 411 8.87 10.07 4.93
N ALA A 412 9.06 8.77 5.15
CA ALA A 412 7.96 7.81 5.27
C ALA A 412 7.03 8.15 6.44
N ILE A 413 7.59 8.38 7.63
CA ILE A 413 6.80 8.74 8.82
C ILE A 413 6.04 10.06 8.61
N THR A 414 6.70 11.10 8.10
CA THR A 414 6.07 12.41 7.88
C THR A 414 4.94 12.32 6.86
N ARG A 415 5.14 11.52 5.80
CA ARG A 415 4.12 11.27 4.78
C ARG A 415 2.94 10.48 5.33
N ALA A 416 3.19 9.44 6.14
CA ALA A 416 2.13 8.66 6.76
C ALA A 416 1.26 9.50 7.70
N ILE A 417 1.89 10.37 8.51
CA ILE A 417 1.15 11.33 9.37
C ILE A 417 0.29 12.24 8.51
N ALA A 418 0.83 12.78 7.42
CA ALA A 418 0.07 13.64 6.52
C ALA A 418 -1.10 12.89 5.85
N ASP A 419 -0.91 11.63 5.48
CA ASP A 419 -1.87 10.87 4.70
C ASP A 419 -2.98 10.22 5.54
N GLN A 420 -2.68 9.80 6.79
CA GLN A 420 -3.54 8.93 7.60
C GLN A 420 -3.92 9.51 8.98
N ALA A 421 -3.19 10.47 9.56
CA ALA A 421 -3.40 10.88 10.95
C ALA A 421 -4.71 11.66 11.20
N ARG A 422 -5.45 12.04 10.16
CA ARG A 422 -6.70 12.80 10.26
C ARG A 422 -7.88 11.99 9.76
N THR A 423 -9.01 12.12 10.45
CA THR A 423 -10.30 11.51 10.05
C THR A 423 -10.73 11.94 8.65
N ILE A 424 -10.51 13.22 8.32
CA ILE A 424 -10.74 13.77 6.97
C ILE A 424 -9.38 13.97 6.31
N ARG A 425 -9.12 13.19 5.26
CA ARG A 425 -7.87 13.24 4.50
C ARG A 425 -7.68 14.60 3.85
N ILE A 426 -6.50 15.19 4.06
CA ILE A 426 -6.08 16.45 3.44
C ILE A 426 -4.84 16.17 2.58
N PRO A 427 -4.72 16.73 1.36
CA PRO A 427 -3.52 16.57 0.54
C PRO A 427 -2.23 17.06 1.23
N VAL A 428 -1.09 16.39 0.97
CA VAL A 428 0.19 16.66 1.65
C VAL A 428 0.64 18.12 1.54
N HIS A 429 0.58 18.74 0.36
CA HIS A 429 0.96 20.14 0.15
C HIS A 429 0.13 21.14 0.99
N MET A 430 -1.13 20.79 1.29
CA MET A 430 -1.98 21.60 2.18
C MET A 430 -1.54 21.45 3.63
N ILE A 431 -1.13 20.25 4.05
CA ILE A 431 -0.60 19.99 5.40
C ILE A 431 0.74 20.71 5.61
N GLU A 432 1.61 20.72 4.60
CA GLU A 432 2.84 21.53 4.61
C GLU A 432 2.53 23.02 4.77
N THR A 433 1.52 23.52 4.05
CA THR A 433 1.06 24.91 4.17
C THR A 433 0.53 25.20 5.58
N ILE A 434 -0.25 24.29 6.16
CA ILE A 434 -0.77 24.39 7.55
C ILE A 434 0.40 24.43 8.54
N ASN A 435 1.36 23.52 8.42
CA ASN A 435 2.53 23.47 9.30
C ASN A 435 3.39 24.72 9.18
N LYS A 436 3.56 25.25 7.96
CA LYS A 436 4.26 26.53 7.72
C LYS A 436 3.52 27.68 8.39
N LEU A 437 2.19 27.72 8.26
CA LEU A 437 1.32 28.71 8.92
C LEU A 437 1.45 28.64 10.44
N ILE A 438 1.38 27.45 11.04
CA ILE A 438 1.52 27.26 12.50
C ILE A 438 2.91 27.73 12.98
N ARG A 439 3.98 27.40 12.23
CA ARG A 439 5.34 27.86 12.56
C ARG A 439 5.46 29.38 12.50
N THR A 440 4.96 30.01 11.43
CA THR A 440 4.98 31.48 11.30
C THR A 440 4.10 32.15 12.35
N SER A 441 2.95 31.54 12.68
CA SER A 441 2.08 32.03 13.75
C SER A 441 2.80 32.01 15.10
N ARG A 442 3.50 30.93 15.45
CA ARG A 442 4.31 30.85 16.68
C ARG A 442 5.43 31.88 16.73
N GLN A 443 6.10 32.12 15.60
CA GLN A 443 7.13 33.18 15.50
C GLN A 443 6.53 34.57 15.71
N LEU A 444 5.38 34.86 15.09
CA LEU A 444 4.69 36.14 15.27
C LEU A 444 4.16 36.31 16.71
N VAL A 445 3.68 35.25 17.36
CA VAL A 445 3.31 35.30 18.78
C VAL A 445 4.52 35.69 19.64
N GLN A 446 5.70 35.16 19.34
CA GLN A 446 6.93 35.50 20.06
C GLN A 446 7.39 36.95 19.82
N GLU A 447 7.21 37.49 18.61
CA GLU A 447 7.58 38.86 18.25
C GLU A 447 6.58 39.91 18.77
N ILE A 448 5.27 39.63 18.68
CA ILE A 448 4.19 40.60 18.94
C ILE A 448 3.63 40.44 20.37
N GLY A 449 3.81 39.27 21.01
CA GLY A 449 3.31 38.97 22.35
C GLY A 449 1.80 38.72 22.44
N ARG A 450 1.10 38.58 21.30
CA ARG A 450 -0.32 38.20 21.21
C ARG A 450 -0.57 37.29 20.01
N GLU A 451 -1.76 36.67 19.96
CA GLU A 451 -2.17 35.92 18.77
C GLU A 451 -2.22 36.82 17.52
N PRO A 452 -1.57 36.43 16.41
CA PRO A 452 -1.50 37.23 15.20
C PRO A 452 -2.83 37.19 14.43
N SER A 453 -3.17 38.30 13.79
CA SER A 453 -4.34 38.34 12.92
C SER A 453 -4.10 37.58 11.61
N PRO A 454 -5.14 37.07 10.93
CA PRO A 454 -4.98 36.43 9.63
C PRO A 454 -4.34 37.34 8.57
N GLU A 455 -4.43 38.67 8.74
CA GLU A 455 -3.85 39.67 7.83
C GLU A 455 -2.32 39.75 8.04
N GLU A 456 -1.88 39.79 9.30
CA GLU A 456 -0.46 39.80 9.68
C GLU A 456 0.24 38.51 9.23
N ILE A 457 -0.43 37.35 9.37
CA ILE A 457 0.08 36.06 8.88
C ILE A 457 0.20 36.07 7.34
N ALA A 458 -0.82 36.60 6.65
CA ALA A 458 -0.84 36.66 5.19
C ALA A 458 0.30 37.52 4.63
N GLU A 459 0.57 38.67 5.26
CA GLU A 459 1.69 39.55 4.92
C GLU A 459 3.04 38.84 5.12
N ARG A 460 3.24 38.18 6.28
CA ARG A 460 4.50 37.48 6.57
C ARG A 460 4.75 36.30 5.65
N MET A 461 3.70 35.58 5.25
CA MET A 461 3.77 34.42 4.36
C MET A 461 3.74 34.79 2.87
N GLN A 462 3.48 36.05 2.52
CA GLN A 462 3.27 36.53 1.15
C GLN A 462 2.17 35.74 0.42
N LEU A 463 1.09 35.40 1.13
CA LEU A 463 -0.06 34.68 0.60
C LEU A 463 -1.31 35.56 0.61
N PRO A 464 -2.26 35.36 -0.32
CA PRO A 464 -3.54 36.07 -0.27
C PRO A 464 -4.31 35.76 1.03
N LEU A 465 -4.91 36.78 1.62
CA LEU A 465 -5.72 36.69 2.84
C LEU A 465 -6.79 35.58 2.78
N ASP A 466 -7.50 35.48 1.65
CA ASP A 466 -8.53 34.48 1.45
C ASP A 466 -8.00 33.04 1.51
N LYS A 467 -6.75 32.83 1.05
CA LYS A 467 -6.09 31.53 1.12
C LYS A 467 -5.77 31.18 2.56
N VAL A 468 -5.22 32.12 3.34
CA VAL A 468 -4.91 31.93 4.77
C VAL A 468 -6.18 31.61 5.57
N ARG A 469 -7.28 32.35 5.34
CA ARG A 469 -8.57 32.09 5.99
C ARG A 469 -9.12 30.70 5.67
N LYS A 470 -9.02 30.26 4.41
CA LYS A 470 -9.40 28.90 4.00
C LYS A 470 -8.55 27.84 4.69
N VAL A 471 -7.23 28.02 4.74
CA VAL A 471 -6.29 27.09 5.40
C VAL A 471 -6.60 26.98 6.89
N LEU A 472 -6.84 28.11 7.59
CA LEU A 472 -7.24 28.11 9.00
C LEU A 472 -8.55 27.37 9.25
N LYS A 473 -9.51 27.46 8.31
CA LYS A 473 -10.77 26.72 8.40
C LYS A 473 -10.58 25.21 8.24
N ILE A 474 -9.69 24.79 7.34
CA ILE A 474 -9.37 23.38 7.07
C ILE A 474 -8.52 22.77 8.19
N ALA A 475 -7.69 23.58 8.86
CA ALA A 475 -6.79 23.10 9.90
C ALA A 475 -7.52 22.54 11.15
N LYS A 476 -8.77 22.95 11.38
CA LYS A 476 -9.59 22.52 12.51
C LYS A 476 -9.91 21.02 12.44
N GLU A 477 -9.78 20.34 13.58
CA GLU A 477 -10.09 18.91 13.70
C GLU A 477 -11.55 18.70 14.10
N PRO A 478 -12.20 17.62 13.63
CA PRO A 478 -13.56 17.28 14.05
C PRO A 478 -13.57 16.91 15.54
N ILE A 479 -14.66 17.26 16.22
CA ILE A 479 -14.87 16.97 17.64
C ILE A 479 -15.74 15.72 17.74
N SER A 480 -15.55 14.90 18.79
CA SER A 480 -16.39 13.74 19.04
C SER A 480 -17.82 14.16 19.37
N LEU A 481 -18.80 13.41 18.89
CA LEU A 481 -20.21 13.60 19.28
C LEU A 481 -20.47 13.21 20.73
N GLU A 482 -19.59 12.37 21.30
CA GLU A 482 -19.61 11.93 22.69
C GLU A 482 -18.85 12.89 23.61
N THR A 483 -18.40 14.05 23.11
CA THR A 483 -17.85 15.07 24.00
C THR A 483 -18.97 15.58 24.93
N PRO A 484 -18.84 15.44 26.26
CA PRO A 484 -19.86 15.89 27.20
C PRO A 484 -19.96 17.42 27.17
N ILE A 485 -21.17 17.94 27.39
CA ILE A 485 -21.47 19.37 27.42
C ILE A 485 -22.05 19.74 28.77
N GLY A 486 -21.39 20.66 29.47
CA GLY A 486 -21.82 21.16 30.78
C GLY A 486 -21.21 20.37 31.94
N GLU A 487 -21.69 20.66 33.16
CA GLU A 487 -21.27 19.97 34.39
C GLU A 487 -22.06 18.68 34.65
N GLU A 488 -23.20 18.51 34.00
CA GLU A 488 -24.03 17.30 34.10
C GLU A 488 -23.51 16.27 33.07
N GLU A 489 -22.99 15.13 33.55
CA GLU A 489 -22.37 14.07 32.73
C GLU A 489 -23.33 13.38 31.74
N ASP A 490 -24.63 13.69 31.76
CA ASP A 490 -25.64 13.03 30.93
C ASP A 490 -25.82 13.65 29.54
N SER A 491 -25.36 14.88 29.30
CA SER A 491 -25.57 15.59 28.02
C SER A 491 -24.35 15.55 27.12
N HIS A 492 -24.50 15.05 25.89
CA HIS A 492 -23.43 14.97 24.91
C HIS A 492 -23.64 15.97 23.76
N LEU A 493 -22.58 16.33 23.04
CA LEU A 493 -22.67 17.21 21.86
C LEU A 493 -23.63 16.67 20.79
N GLY A 494 -23.70 15.35 20.65
CA GLY A 494 -24.60 14.66 19.73
C GLY A 494 -26.08 14.99 19.94
N ASP A 495 -26.50 15.22 21.19
CA ASP A 495 -27.91 15.44 21.54
C ASP A 495 -28.46 16.77 21.03
N PHE A 496 -27.57 17.73 20.73
CA PHE A 496 -27.92 19.07 20.26
C PHE A 496 -27.92 19.21 18.73
N ILE A 497 -27.53 18.16 17.99
CA ILE A 497 -27.45 18.21 16.53
C ILE A 497 -28.80 17.82 15.93
N GLU A 498 -29.50 18.82 15.38
CA GLU A 498 -30.77 18.61 14.68
C GLU A 498 -30.60 17.85 13.36
N ASP A 499 -31.55 16.95 13.04
CA ASP A 499 -31.63 16.31 11.74
C ASP A 499 -32.38 17.21 10.73
N LYS A 500 -31.64 17.81 9.80
CA LYS A 500 -32.19 18.66 8.73
C LYS A 500 -32.77 17.88 7.55
N GLY A 501 -32.58 16.56 7.50
CA GLY A 501 -33.11 15.71 6.44
C GLY A 501 -34.59 15.36 6.64
N VAL A 502 -35.06 15.39 7.89
CA VAL A 502 -36.45 15.08 8.22
C VAL A 502 -37.33 16.29 7.92
N VAL A 503 -38.27 16.10 6.99
CA VAL A 503 -39.30 17.10 6.71
C VAL A 503 -40.17 17.26 7.97
N SER A 504 -40.27 18.49 8.46
CA SER A 504 -41.13 18.79 9.59
C SER A 504 -42.57 18.35 9.30
N PRO A 505 -43.32 17.79 10.27
CA PRO A 505 -44.73 17.44 10.08
C PRO A 505 -45.57 18.62 9.53
N LEU A 506 -45.22 19.84 9.90
CA LEU A 506 -45.84 21.05 9.37
C LEU A 506 -45.60 21.20 7.86
N GLU A 507 -44.35 21.09 7.42
CA GLU A 507 -43.98 21.17 6.01
C GLU A 507 -44.60 20.03 5.18
N ALA A 508 -44.68 18.82 5.75
CA ALA A 508 -45.35 17.68 5.12
C ALA A 508 -46.85 17.97 4.89
N VAL A 509 -47.53 18.56 5.88
CA VAL A 509 -48.94 18.97 5.76
C VAL A 509 -49.10 20.10 4.74
N ILE A 510 -48.21 21.10 4.73
CA ILE A 510 -48.24 22.19 3.73
C ILE A 510 -48.08 21.61 2.32
N LYS A 511 -47.14 20.69 2.11
CA LYS A 511 -46.92 20.03 0.81
C LYS A 511 -48.13 19.19 0.38
N ALA A 512 -48.73 18.43 1.29
CA ALA A 512 -49.93 17.65 1.01
C ALA A 512 -51.16 18.54 0.71
N ASN A 513 -51.31 19.66 1.42
CA ASN A 513 -52.37 20.63 1.15
C ASN A 513 -52.15 21.32 -0.21
N LEU A 514 -50.91 21.68 -0.53
CA LEU A 514 -50.55 22.25 -1.82
C LEU A 514 -50.87 21.28 -2.97
N THR A 515 -50.54 19.99 -2.86
CA THR A 515 -50.87 19.00 -3.90
C THR A 515 -52.39 18.82 -4.06
N GLU A 516 -53.15 18.83 -2.97
CA GLU A 516 -54.61 18.77 -3.05
C GLU A 516 -55.22 20.02 -3.69
N GLN A 517 -54.80 21.22 -3.28
CA GLN A 517 -55.31 22.48 -3.85
C GLN A 517 -54.92 22.65 -5.31
N THR A 518 -53.69 22.27 -5.68
CA THR A 518 -53.25 22.28 -7.09
C THR A 518 -54.10 21.33 -7.94
N ALA A 519 -54.38 20.11 -7.47
CA ALA A 519 -55.28 19.18 -8.15
C ALA A 519 -56.70 19.75 -8.32
N ARG A 520 -57.27 20.36 -7.25
CA ARG A 520 -58.60 21.00 -7.30
C ARG A 520 -58.65 22.17 -8.29
N VAL A 521 -57.58 22.97 -8.39
CA VAL A 521 -57.49 24.10 -9.33
C VAL A 521 -57.31 23.61 -10.77
N LEU A 522 -56.50 22.57 -11.00
CA LEU A 522 -56.31 21.97 -12.32
C LEU A 522 -57.61 21.36 -12.87
N ALA A 523 -58.43 20.74 -12.02
CA ALA A 523 -59.74 20.19 -12.39
C ALA A 523 -60.75 21.25 -12.91
N THR A 524 -60.49 22.55 -12.70
CA THR A 524 -61.32 23.65 -13.25
C THR A 524 -60.95 24.05 -14.69
N LEU A 525 -59.89 23.48 -15.23
CA LEU A 525 -59.50 23.63 -16.63
C LEU A 525 -60.25 22.62 -17.50
N THR A 526 -60.12 22.77 -18.82
CA THR A 526 -60.64 21.74 -19.73
C THR A 526 -59.77 20.47 -19.62
N PRO A 527 -60.31 19.25 -19.84
CA PRO A 527 -59.55 18.00 -19.68
C PRO A 527 -58.26 17.95 -20.52
N ARG A 528 -58.25 18.61 -21.69
CA ARG A 528 -57.05 18.72 -22.54
C ARG A 528 -56.00 19.67 -21.94
N GLU A 529 -56.42 20.81 -21.39
CA GLU A 529 -55.51 21.78 -20.75
C GLU A 529 -54.91 21.22 -19.44
N GLU A 530 -55.73 20.52 -18.65
CA GLU A 530 -55.30 19.87 -17.41
C GLU A 530 -54.26 18.77 -17.68
N LYS A 531 -54.53 17.86 -18.61
CA LYS A 531 -53.60 16.75 -18.92
C LYS A 531 -52.29 17.25 -19.51
N VAL A 532 -52.30 18.30 -20.34
CA VAL A 532 -51.06 18.96 -20.83
C VAL A 532 -50.23 19.50 -19.67
N LEU A 533 -50.84 20.17 -18.69
CA LEU A 533 -50.10 20.71 -17.53
C LEU A 533 -49.59 19.62 -16.59
N ARG A 534 -50.38 18.55 -16.35
CA ARG A 534 -49.94 17.43 -15.52
C ARG A 534 -48.73 16.70 -16.11
N MET A 535 -48.78 16.37 -17.41
CA MET A 535 -47.67 15.71 -18.10
C MET A 535 -46.45 16.62 -18.21
N ARG A 536 -46.65 17.92 -18.46
CA ARG A 536 -45.54 18.88 -18.63
C ARG A 536 -44.77 19.15 -17.34
N PHE A 537 -45.47 19.25 -16.21
CA PHE A 537 -44.88 19.57 -14.90
C PHE A 537 -44.74 18.36 -13.96
N GLY A 538 -45.08 17.16 -14.42
CA GLY A 538 -45.02 15.92 -13.62
C GLY A 538 -46.01 15.89 -12.44
N ILE A 539 -47.14 16.61 -12.51
CA ILE A 539 -48.10 16.69 -11.40
C ILE A 539 -48.95 15.41 -11.38
N GLY A 540 -48.62 14.50 -10.47
CA GLY A 540 -49.28 13.19 -10.35
C GLY A 540 -48.75 12.12 -11.32
N GLU A 541 -47.64 12.41 -12.00
CA GLU A 541 -46.94 11.49 -12.89
C GLU A 541 -45.51 11.22 -12.38
N LYS A 542 -44.87 10.17 -12.90
CA LYS A 542 -43.54 9.76 -12.44
C LYS A 542 -42.43 10.72 -12.86
N SER A 543 -42.60 11.41 -13.98
CA SER A 543 -41.63 12.34 -14.57
C SER A 543 -42.35 13.47 -15.31
N ASP A 544 -41.65 14.58 -15.50
CA ASP A 544 -42.04 15.64 -16.42
C ASP A 544 -41.73 15.25 -17.86
N HIS A 545 -42.63 15.59 -18.79
CA HIS A 545 -42.47 15.33 -20.22
C HIS A 545 -42.13 16.62 -20.96
N THR A 546 -41.35 16.50 -22.03
CA THR A 546 -41.03 17.65 -22.91
C THR A 546 -42.24 18.06 -23.77
N LEU A 547 -42.24 19.28 -24.30
CA LEU A 547 -43.33 19.75 -25.18
C LEU A 547 -43.49 18.91 -26.45
N GLU A 548 -42.44 18.21 -26.87
CA GLU A 548 -42.43 17.35 -28.04
C GLU A 548 -43.04 15.98 -27.72
N GLU A 549 -42.68 15.38 -26.59
CA GLU A 549 -43.27 14.14 -26.06
C GLU A 549 -44.77 14.32 -25.79
N VAL A 550 -45.16 15.40 -25.11
CA VAL A 550 -46.57 15.75 -24.90
C VAL A 550 -47.29 15.99 -26.24
N GLY A 551 -46.59 16.50 -27.25
CA GLY A 551 -47.13 16.69 -28.60
C GLY A 551 -47.43 15.37 -29.30
N GLN A 552 -46.56 14.37 -29.14
CA GLN A 552 -46.76 13.02 -29.68
C GLN A 552 -48.00 12.35 -29.06
N ASP A 553 -48.16 12.44 -27.74
CA ASP A 553 -49.30 11.84 -27.01
C ASP A 553 -50.67 12.44 -27.36
N PHE A 554 -50.69 13.70 -27.81
CA PHE A 554 -51.92 14.39 -28.22
C PHE A 554 -52.10 14.46 -29.74
N GLU A 555 -51.20 13.86 -30.52
CA GLU A 555 -51.15 13.92 -32.00
C GLU A 555 -51.14 15.36 -32.54
N VAL A 556 -50.38 16.23 -31.88
CA VAL A 556 -50.40 17.68 -32.10
C VAL A 556 -48.97 18.22 -32.13
N THR A 557 -48.72 19.21 -32.98
CA THR A 557 -47.39 19.85 -33.08
C THR A 557 -46.94 20.45 -31.75
N ARG A 558 -45.63 20.40 -31.46
CA ARG A 558 -44.99 21.04 -30.30
C ARG A 558 -45.48 22.48 -30.03
N GLU A 559 -45.56 23.30 -31.07
CA GLU A 559 -45.98 24.71 -30.93
C GLU A 559 -47.43 24.84 -30.46
N ARG A 560 -48.29 23.90 -30.85
CA ARG A 560 -49.68 23.89 -30.41
C ARG A 560 -49.83 23.47 -28.94
N ILE A 561 -49.00 22.56 -28.43
CA ILE A 561 -48.93 22.26 -26.98
C ILE A 561 -48.49 23.49 -26.19
N ARG A 562 -47.47 24.21 -26.67
CA ARG A 562 -47.00 25.48 -26.07
C ARG A 562 -48.12 26.53 -25.99
N GLN A 563 -48.94 26.65 -27.03
CA GLN A 563 -50.10 27.54 -27.03
C GLN A 563 -51.16 27.12 -26.00
N ILE A 564 -51.43 25.81 -25.87
CA ILE A 564 -52.38 25.27 -24.89
C ILE A 564 -51.88 25.53 -23.46
N GLU A 565 -50.59 25.30 -23.20
CA GLU A 565 -49.94 25.59 -21.92
C GLU A 565 -50.05 27.07 -21.56
N ALA A 566 -49.65 27.98 -22.45
CA ALA A 566 -49.72 29.41 -22.21
C ALA A 566 -51.16 29.89 -21.95
N LYS A 567 -52.14 29.33 -22.67
CA LYS A 567 -53.56 29.60 -22.47
C LYS A 567 -54.05 29.09 -21.10
N ALA A 568 -53.65 27.88 -20.71
CA ALA A 568 -54.00 27.28 -19.42
C ALA A 568 -53.39 28.09 -18.25
N LEU A 569 -52.11 28.46 -18.32
CA LEU A 569 -51.45 29.32 -17.35
C LEU A 569 -52.11 30.70 -17.25
N ARG A 570 -52.52 31.30 -18.39
CA ARG A 570 -53.25 32.57 -18.38
C ARG A 570 -54.61 32.45 -17.68
N LYS A 571 -55.33 31.33 -17.83
CA LYS A 571 -56.57 31.07 -17.09
C LYS A 571 -56.34 30.87 -15.60
N LEU A 572 -55.26 30.18 -15.22
CA LEU A 572 -54.88 29.95 -13.82
C LEU A 572 -54.45 31.24 -13.11
N ARG A 573 -53.89 32.22 -13.85
CA ARG A 573 -53.54 33.55 -13.33
C ARG A 573 -54.75 34.43 -13.01
N HIS A 574 -55.97 34.04 -13.38
CA HIS A 574 -57.16 34.81 -13.02
C HIS A 574 -57.34 34.85 -11.48
N PRO A 575 -57.63 36.02 -10.87
CA PRO A 575 -57.62 36.19 -9.41
C PRO A 575 -58.46 35.18 -8.63
N SER A 576 -59.60 34.75 -9.18
CA SER A 576 -60.48 33.76 -8.55
C SER A 576 -59.84 32.37 -8.37
N ARG A 577 -58.90 31.99 -9.24
CA ARG A 577 -58.17 30.71 -9.19
C ARG A 577 -56.81 30.89 -8.51
N ALA A 578 -56.11 31.97 -8.83
CA ALA A 578 -54.79 32.29 -8.27
C ALA A 578 -54.82 32.51 -6.74
N LYS A 579 -55.89 33.11 -6.19
CA LYS A 579 -55.98 33.38 -4.74
C LYS A 579 -55.86 32.12 -3.86
N LYS A 580 -56.29 30.95 -4.36
CA LYS A 580 -56.20 29.67 -3.64
C LYS A 580 -54.79 29.08 -3.59
N LEU A 581 -53.95 29.42 -4.56
CA LEU A 581 -52.56 28.94 -4.66
C LEU A 581 -51.56 29.98 -4.18
N LYS A 582 -51.94 31.27 -4.19
CA LYS A 582 -51.09 32.38 -3.76
C LYS A 582 -50.69 32.28 -2.27
N SER A 583 -51.55 31.69 -1.43
CA SER A 583 -51.28 31.47 -0.01
C SER A 583 -50.18 30.46 0.30
N PHE A 584 -49.63 29.77 -0.70
CA PHE A 584 -48.52 28.82 -0.56
C PHE A 584 -47.19 29.36 -1.11
N VAL A 585 -47.19 30.59 -1.62
CA VAL A 585 -46.00 31.26 -2.21
C VAL A 585 -45.50 32.40 -1.31
N GLU A 586 -46.36 32.88 -0.41
CA GLU A 586 -45.98 33.68 0.77
C GLU A 586 -45.64 32.72 1.91
#